data_AF-A0A944X2P2-F1
#
_entry.id   AF-A0A944X2P2-F1
#
_cell.length_a   1.000
_cell.length_b   1.000
_cell.length_c   1.000
_cell.angle_alpha   90.00
_cell.angle_beta   90.00
_cell.angle_gamma   90.00
#
_symmetry.space_group_name_H-M   'P 1'
#
loop_
_entity.id
_entity.type
_entity.pdbx_description
1 polymer ?
#
loop_
_entity_poly.entity_id
_entity_poly.type
_entity_poly.pdbx_seq_one_letter_code
_entity_poly.pdbx_strand_id
1 'polypeptide(L)'
;MDTLLNIKKVSFIFFAVLGLVHIGSSLFIANTLYLKEAIIINKTLDIPFIITSLIYGFTSLRIALARKEKSHRILDVVLACTVIVTFVGLILINILIPDLT
;
A
#
# COMPACT_ATOMS: atom_id res chain seq x y z
N MET A 1 -20.71 5.21 -7.70
CA MET A 1 -20.40 4.39 -6.51
C MET A 1 -19.73 3.08 -6.92
N ASP A 2 -20.23 2.44 -7.98
CA ASP A 2 -19.73 1.15 -8.47
C ASP A 2 -18.24 1.17 -8.87
N THR A 3 -17.75 2.27 -9.44
CA THR A 3 -16.32 2.42 -9.76
C THR A 3 -15.43 2.33 -8.52
N LEU A 4 -15.79 3.00 -7.41
CA LEU A 4 -15.01 2.96 -6.17
C LEU A 4 -15.07 1.57 -5.53
N LEU A 5 -16.22 0.90 -5.59
CA LEU A 5 -16.35 -0.48 -5.11
C LEU A 5 -15.49 -1.45 -5.94
N ASN A 6 -15.43 -1.27 -7.25
CA ASN A 6 -14.57 -2.05 -8.13
C ASN A 6 -13.09 -1.79 -7.87
N ILE A 7 -12.69 -0.52 -7.70
CA ILE A 7 -11.32 -0.15 -7.32
C ILE A 7 -10.96 -0.80 -5.99
N LYS A 8 -11.83 -0.73 -4.97
CA LYS A 8 -11.62 -1.40 -3.67
C LYS A 8 -11.42 -2.90 -3.83
N LYS A 9 -12.25 -3.57 -4.62
CA LYS A 9 -12.18 -5.02 -4.82
C LYS A 9 -10.88 -5.43 -5.52
N VAL A 10 -10.51 -4.75 -6.59
CA VAL A 10 -9.28 -5.05 -7.35
C VAL A 10 -8.04 -4.73 -6.51
N SER A 11 -7.99 -3.56 -5.88
CA SER A 11 -6.87 -3.16 -5.02
C SER A 11 -6.71 -4.08 -3.81
N PHE A 12 -7.80 -4.60 -3.24
CA PHE A 12 -7.75 -5.59 -2.17
C PHE A 12 -7.03 -6.88 -2.60
N ILE A 13 -7.31 -7.38 -3.81
CA ILE A 13 -6.66 -8.59 -4.34
C ILE A 13 -5.15 -8.36 -4.46
N PHE A 14 -4.74 -7.23 -5.04
CA PHE A 14 -3.32 -6.88 -5.14
C PHE A 14 -2.68 -6.69 -3.76
N PHE A 15 -3.33 -5.95 -2.86
CA PHE A 15 -2.87 -5.76 -1.49
C PHE A 15 -2.64 -7.09 -0.77
N ALA A 16 -3.60 -8.01 -0.87
CA ALA A 16 -3.51 -9.32 -0.22
C ALA A 16 -2.38 -10.16 -0.81
N VAL A 17 -2.30 -10.28 -2.15
CA VAL A 17 -1.27 -11.08 -2.81
C VAL A 17 0.12 -10.51 -2.57
N LEU A 18 0.31 -9.21 -2.84
CA LEU A 18 1.61 -8.56 -2.66
C LEU A 18 2.01 -8.53 -1.18
N GLY A 19 1.06 -8.30 -0.27
CA GLY A 19 1.31 -8.31 1.16
C GLY A 19 1.73 -9.68 1.68
N LEU A 20 1.07 -10.76 1.23
CA LEU A 20 1.46 -12.11 1.62
C LEU A 20 2.86 -12.48 1.11
N VAL A 21 3.18 -12.15 -0.15
CA VAL A 21 4.51 -12.44 -0.70
C VAL A 21 5.59 -11.57 -0.06
N HIS A 22 5.30 -10.29 0.20
CA HIS A 22 6.21 -9.38 0.87
C HIS A 22 6.48 -9.85 2.32
N ILE A 23 5.45 -10.16 3.11
CA ILE A 23 5.60 -10.74 4.45
C ILE A 23 6.36 -12.07 4.41
N GLY A 24 6.02 -12.95 3.46
CA GLY A 24 6.70 -14.23 3.27
C GLY A 24 8.20 -14.05 3.01
N SER A 25 8.56 -13.12 2.13
CA SER A 25 9.97 -12.79 1.86
C SER A 25 10.68 -12.21 3.08
N SER A 26 10.03 -11.35 3.88
CA SER A 26 10.60 -10.85 5.14
C SER A 26 10.87 -11.97 6.15
N LEU A 27 9.98 -12.97 6.24
CA LEU A 27 10.18 -14.14 7.09
C LEU A 27 11.38 -14.98 6.62
N PHE A 28 11.57 -15.12 5.31
CA PHE A 28 12.71 -15.86 4.76
C PHE A 28 14.03 -15.15 5.06
N ILE A 29 14.07 -13.81 4.91
CA ILE A 29 15.21 -12.98 5.31
C ILE A 29 15.52 -13.17 6.80
N ALA A 30 14.51 -13.09 7.67
CA ALA A 30 14.66 -13.22 9.12
C ALA A 30 15.21 -14.59 9.56
N ASN A 31 14.99 -15.64 8.75
CA ASN A 31 15.46 -17.00 9.02
C ASN A 31 16.65 -17.42 8.13
N THR A 32 17.27 -16.46 7.43
CA THR A 32 18.42 -16.67 6.51
C THR A 32 18.18 -17.73 5.42
N LEU A 33 16.92 -18.00 5.08
CA LEU A 33 16.52 -18.93 4.03
C LEU A 33 16.49 -18.22 2.68
N TYR A 34 17.17 -18.78 1.66
CA TYR A 34 17.19 -18.22 0.30
C TYR A 34 17.45 -16.71 0.29
N LEU A 35 18.45 -16.26 1.07
CA LEU A 35 18.61 -14.86 1.47
C LEU A 35 18.68 -13.90 0.27
N LYS A 36 19.40 -14.27 -0.80
CA LYS A 36 19.54 -13.43 -1.99
C LYS A 36 18.19 -13.27 -2.70
N GLU A 37 17.50 -14.37 -2.93
CA GLU A 37 16.20 -14.41 -3.60
C GLU A 37 15.15 -13.66 -2.76
N ALA A 38 15.14 -13.90 -1.44
CA ALA A 38 14.22 -13.27 -0.52
C ALA A 38 14.41 -11.75 -0.45
N ILE A 39 15.66 -11.26 -0.41
CA ILE A 39 15.95 -9.82 -0.47
C ILE A 39 15.47 -9.21 -1.80
N ILE A 40 15.74 -9.86 -2.93
CA ILE A 40 15.31 -9.37 -4.25
C ILE A 40 13.78 -9.26 -4.30
N ILE A 41 13.07 -10.31 -3.88
CA ILE A 41 11.61 -10.31 -3.84
C ILE A 41 11.11 -9.22 -2.90
N ASN A 42 11.65 -9.12 -1.68
CA ASN A 42 11.20 -8.17 -0.68
C ASN A 42 11.32 -6.72 -1.18
N LYS A 43 12.49 -6.35 -1.71
CA LYS A 43 12.76 -5.02 -2.26
C LYS A 43 11.93 -4.71 -3.52
N THR A 44 11.75 -5.70 -4.39
CA THR A 44 10.93 -5.54 -5.61
C THR A 44 9.47 -5.28 -5.26
N LEU A 45 8.96 -5.94 -4.21
CA LEU A 45 7.56 -5.83 -3.81
C LEU A 45 7.26 -4.61 -2.93
N ASP A 46 8.26 -3.95 -2.36
CA ASP A 46 8.06 -2.89 -1.38
C ASP A 46 7.21 -1.73 -1.95
N ILE A 47 7.64 -1.14 -3.07
CA ILE A 47 6.90 -0.04 -3.74
C ILE A 47 5.52 -0.51 -4.27
N PRO A 48 5.40 -1.62 -5.02
CA PRO A 48 4.10 -2.14 -5.45
C PRO A 48 3.13 -2.40 -4.28
N PHE A 49 3.63 -2.94 -3.17
CA PHE A 49 2.84 -3.19 -1.97
C PHE A 49 2.37 -1.88 -1.32
N ILE A 50 3.25 -0.89 -1.19
CA ILE A 50 2.89 0.45 -0.69
C ILE A 50 1.77 1.06 -1.53
N ILE A 51 1.92 1.09 -2.86
CA ILE A 51 0.93 1.69 -3.78
C ILE A 51 -0.44 1.02 -3.60
N THR A 52 -0.47 -0.31 -3.62
CA THR A 52 -1.72 -1.06 -3.54
C THR A 52 -2.38 -0.97 -2.17
N SER A 53 -1.57 -0.90 -1.09
CA SER A 53 -2.03 -0.62 0.27
C SER A 53 -2.69 0.76 0.38
N LEU A 54 -2.08 1.79 -0.20
CA LEU A 54 -2.64 3.15 -0.21
C LEU A 54 -3.94 3.20 -1.00
N ILE A 55 -3.96 2.65 -2.22
CA ILE A 55 -5.18 2.63 -3.04
C ILE A 55 -6.31 1.91 -2.30
N TYR A 56 -6.04 0.73 -1.75
CA TYR A 56 -7.05 -0.04 -1.02
C TYR A 56 -7.52 0.68 0.25
N GLY A 57 -6.59 1.14 1.07
CA GLY A 57 -6.87 1.80 2.36
C GLY A 57 -7.69 3.08 2.17
N PHE A 58 -7.24 3.97 1.27
CA PHE A 58 -7.92 5.25 1.05
C PHE A 58 -9.24 5.11 0.29
N THR A 59 -9.34 4.16 -0.65
CA THR A 59 -10.64 3.86 -1.30
C THR A 59 -11.63 3.30 -0.28
N SER A 60 -11.18 2.40 0.60
CA SER A 60 -12.02 1.83 1.66
C SER A 60 -12.47 2.91 2.65
N LEU A 61 -11.55 3.78 3.07
CA LEU A 61 -11.83 4.89 3.97
C LEU A 61 -12.81 5.87 3.34
N ARG A 62 -12.63 6.19 2.05
CA ARG A 62 -13.55 7.05 1.31
C ARG A 62 -14.96 6.48 1.27
N ILE A 63 -15.10 5.20 0.95
CA ILE A 63 -16.40 4.52 0.91
C ILE A 63 -17.05 4.52 2.31
N ALA A 64 -16.28 4.25 3.36
CA ALA A 64 -16.79 4.21 4.74
C ALA A 64 -17.27 5.59 5.24
N LEU A 65 -16.58 6.67 4.85
CA LEU A 65 -16.89 8.04 5.28
C LEU A 65 -17.91 8.74 4.35
N ALA A 66 -18.16 8.22 3.15
CA ALA A 66 -19.13 8.76 2.21
C ALA A 66 -20.58 8.55 2.68
N ARG A 67 -21.26 9.59 3.19
CA ARG A 67 -22.74 9.59 3.27
C ARG A 67 -23.35 9.79 1.88
N LYS A 68 -24.49 9.13 1.60
CA LYS A 68 -25.13 9.02 0.27
C LYS A 68 -25.50 10.34 -0.44
N GLU A 69 -25.53 11.49 0.25
CA GLU A 69 -26.25 12.68 -0.28
C GLU A 69 -25.44 13.97 -0.45
N LYS A 70 -24.17 14.05 -0.03
CA LYS A 70 -23.36 15.27 -0.21
C LYS A 70 -22.10 15.04 -1.01
N SER A 71 -21.73 16.02 -1.83
CA SER A 71 -20.37 16.16 -2.35
C SER A 71 -19.41 16.24 -1.16
N HIS A 72 -18.42 15.34 -1.09
CA HIS A 72 -17.43 15.32 -0.01
C HIS A 72 -16.08 15.87 -0.47
N ARG A 73 -16.07 16.98 -1.22
CA ARG A 73 -14.83 17.61 -1.73
C ARG A 73 -13.76 17.79 -0.65
N ILE A 74 -14.14 18.20 0.56
CA ILE A 74 -13.19 18.37 1.67
C ILE A 74 -12.56 17.02 2.05
N LEU A 75 -13.36 15.97 2.19
CA LEU A 75 -12.87 14.63 2.48
C LEU A 75 -11.94 14.14 1.35
N ASP A 76 -12.33 14.34 0.09
CA ASP A 76 -11.53 13.94 -1.07
C ASP A 76 -10.16 14.64 -1.08
N VAL A 77 -10.12 15.94 -0.78
CA VAL A 77 -8.88 16.72 -0.66
C VAL A 77 -8.02 16.24 0.51
N VAL A 78 -8.63 16.02 1.69
CA VAL A 78 -7.90 15.53 2.87
C VAL A 78 -7.28 14.17 2.58
N LEU A 79 -8.06 13.23 2.04
CA LEU A 79 -7.57 11.89 1.68
C LEU A 79 -6.47 11.96 0.62
N ALA A 80 -6.62 12.80 -0.41
CA ALA A 80 -5.58 12.98 -1.42
C ALA A 80 -4.28 13.53 -0.82
N CYS A 81 -4.35 14.54 0.03
CA CYS A 81 -3.18 15.07 0.73
C CYS A 81 -2.51 14.00 1.59
N THR A 82 -3.29 13.21 2.35
CA THR A 82 -2.74 12.13 3.15
C THR A 82 -2.07 11.06 2.27
N VAL A 83 -2.69 10.65 1.16
CA VAL A 83 -2.07 9.71 0.20
C VAL A 83 -0.71 10.23 -0.28
N ILE A 84 -0.65 11.49 -0.70
CA ILE A 84 0.59 12.09 -1.23
C ILE A 84 1.67 12.12 -0.15
N VAL A 85 1.33 12.61 1.05
CA VAL A 85 2.29 12.70 2.17
C VAL A 85 2.78 11.31 2.57
N THR A 86 1.88 10.34 2.71
CA THR A 86 2.25 8.96 3.07
C THR A 86 3.09 8.31 1.97
N PHE A 87 2.73 8.47 0.70
CA PHE A 87 3.47 7.90 -0.42
C PHE A 87 4.88 8.47 -0.52
N VAL A 88 5.01 9.80 -0.48
CA VAL A 88 6.32 10.47 -0.50
C VAL A 88 7.13 10.08 0.73
N GLY A 89 6.52 10.06 1.92
CA GLY A 89 7.20 9.65 3.15
C GLY A 89 7.76 8.23 3.08
N LEU A 90 6.97 7.28 2.56
CA LEU A 90 7.41 5.89 2.40
C LEU A 90 8.50 5.72 1.34
N ILE A 91 8.44 6.47 0.22
CA ILE A 91 9.52 6.51 -0.77
C ILE A 91 10.80 7.07 -0.15
N LEU A 92 10.70 8.18 0.59
CA LEU A 92 11.85 8.78 1.25
C LEU A 92 12.47 7.81 2.26
N ILE A 93 11.65 7.08 3.02
CA ILE A 93 12.13 6.03 3.92
C ILE A 93 12.87 4.94 3.13
N ASN A 94 12.28 4.44 2.05
CA ASN A 94 12.86 3.36 1.23
C ASN A 94 14.19 3.77 0.55
N ILE A 95 14.38 5.06 0.24
CA ILE A 95 15.60 5.57 -0.42
C ILE A 95 16.66 6.04 0.59
N LEU A 96 16.26 6.79 1.62
CA LEU A 96 17.18 7.50 2.51
C LEU A 96 17.62 6.70 3.72
N ILE A 97 16.81 5.74 4.18
CA ILE A 97 17.21 4.86 5.27
C ILE A 97 18.07 3.76 4.63
N PRO A 98 19.40 3.75 4.88
CA PRO A 98 20.23 2.65 4.40
C PRO A 98 19.67 1.35 4.96
N ASP A 99 19.76 0.25 4.21
CA ASP A 99 19.45 -1.07 4.76
C ASP A 99 20.19 -1.18 6.10
N LEU A 100 19.45 -1.26 7.21
CA LEU A 100 19.98 -1.67 8.50
C LEU A 100 20.24 -3.19 8.39
N THR A 101 21.21 -3.54 7.55
CA THR A 101 21.77 -4.88 7.38
C THR A 101 23.26 -4.80 7.63
#